data_AF-A0A7X8AEZ9-F1
#
_entry.id   AF-A0A7X8AEZ9-F1
#
_cell.length_a   1.000
_cell.length_b   1.000
_cell.length_c   1.000
_cell.angle_alpha   90.00
_cell.angle_beta   90.00
_cell.angle_gamma   90.00
#
_symmetry.space_group_name_H-M   'P 1'
#
loop_
_entity.id
_entity.type
_entity.pdbx_description
1 polymer ?
#
loop_
_entity_poly.entity_id
_entity_poly.type
_entity_poly.pdbx_seq_one_letter_code
_entity_poly.pdbx_strand_id
1 'polypeptide(L)'
;MGVDFIEFPKLGIRLNVSPEAFELGPFLGIGPISVHWYGIIIATAILVSLILATKQAEKFKIREEDLIDMFLLALPVSVIFSRLFFVVFKWDMFKNDLKRILYIWEGGVAIYGAVIGAILSVFIFSRVRKINMWTMTDFACVYLPLSQAIGRWGNFFNQELYGTNTDLPWGMTGSIIQAFPDAGINPDIPVHPTFLYESLWNIFIFILLLSIRKRNKVPGRVFAWYLLLYSLGRFMTEFMRVDDFQSVNNVRYNQAFAAVIFLGAFIFLIIAATRQRARKRNPVYDTPSAYADILNTMKDEENLQQEVDSNDTEPVLSDNENRETASDPIPEADVEKPVEAGKANIAETGDNNEIVSPEPSDD
;
A
#
# COMPACT_ATOMS: atom_id res chain seq x y z
N MET A 1 20.98 -13.05 -42.26
CA MET A 1 20.51 -11.97 -41.33
C MET A 1 21.57 -11.83 -40.25
N GLY A 2 21.78 -10.64 -39.71
CA GLY A 2 22.67 -10.47 -38.56
C GLY A 2 22.11 -11.17 -37.33
N VAL A 3 22.97 -11.54 -36.38
CA VAL A 3 22.51 -12.00 -35.07
C VAL A 3 21.99 -10.78 -34.30
N ASP A 4 20.78 -10.88 -33.73
CA ASP A 4 20.23 -9.80 -32.91
C ASP A 4 21.14 -9.51 -31.72
N PHE A 5 21.26 -8.22 -31.39
CA PHE A 5 22.16 -7.77 -30.35
C PHE A 5 21.59 -6.58 -29.58
N ILE A 6 22.04 -6.45 -28.34
CA ILE A 6 21.83 -5.31 -27.46
C ILE A 6 23.20 -4.85 -26.98
N GLU A 7 23.43 -3.54 -26.96
CA GLU A 7 24.71 -2.94 -26.66
C GLU A 7 24.56 -1.73 -25.74
N PHE A 8 25.53 -1.55 -24.83
CA PHE A 8 25.70 -0.38 -23.98
C PHE A 8 27.05 0.26 -24.35
N PRO A 9 27.11 1.13 -25.39
CA PRO A 9 28.37 1.47 -26.06
C PRO A 9 29.42 2.08 -25.13
N LYS A 10 29.00 2.98 -24.23
CA LYS A 10 29.88 3.64 -23.24
C LYS A 10 30.34 2.72 -22.09
N LEU A 11 29.73 1.54 -21.92
CA LEU A 11 30.20 0.51 -20.99
C LEU A 11 31.04 -0.59 -21.69
N GLY A 12 31.10 -0.60 -23.02
CA GLY A 12 31.75 -1.67 -23.79
C GLY A 12 31.05 -3.03 -23.67
N ILE A 13 29.77 -3.07 -23.26
CA ILE A 13 29.00 -4.31 -23.09
C ILE A 13 28.18 -4.54 -24.35
N ARG A 14 28.43 -5.66 -25.04
CA ARG A 14 27.61 -6.12 -26.17
C ARG A 14 27.14 -7.56 -25.91
N LEU A 15 25.85 -7.79 -26.11
CA LEU A 15 25.17 -9.06 -25.86
C LEU A 15 24.46 -9.48 -27.15
N ASN A 16 24.74 -10.67 -27.65
CA ASN A 16 24.03 -11.25 -28.79
C ASN A 16 22.82 -12.02 -28.25
N VAL A 17 21.62 -11.48 -28.43
CA VAL A 17 20.36 -11.97 -27.85
C VAL A 17 19.19 -11.66 -28.77
N SER A 18 18.46 -12.71 -29.14
CA SER A 18 17.20 -12.66 -29.89
C SER A 18 15.98 -12.55 -28.95
N PRO A 19 14.84 -12.01 -29.42
CA PRO A 19 13.56 -12.09 -28.70
C PRO A 19 13.05 -13.54 -28.54
N GLU A 20 13.31 -14.37 -29.55
CA GLU A 20 13.05 -15.80 -29.54
C GLU A 20 14.08 -16.52 -28.67
N ALA A 21 13.60 -17.42 -27.81
CA ALA A 21 14.42 -18.25 -26.93
C ALA A 21 14.78 -19.59 -27.57
N PHE A 22 13.78 -20.24 -28.20
CA PHE A 22 13.94 -21.44 -29.01
C PHE A 22 12.71 -21.68 -29.88
N GLU A 23 12.91 -22.32 -31.03
CA GLU A 23 11.86 -22.79 -31.92
C GLU A 23 11.53 -24.25 -31.56
N LEU A 24 10.27 -24.54 -31.28
CA LEU A 24 9.79 -25.92 -31.20
C LEU A 24 9.46 -26.41 -32.61
N GLY A 25 10.00 -27.57 -32.98
CA GLY A 25 9.67 -28.23 -34.25
C GLY A 25 8.18 -28.60 -34.37
N PRO A 26 7.72 -29.01 -35.56
CA PRO A 26 6.30 -29.24 -35.84
C PRO A 26 5.64 -30.19 -34.84
N PHE A 27 4.56 -29.73 -34.20
CA PHE A 27 3.86 -30.48 -33.14
C PHE A 27 2.38 -30.62 -33.49
N LEU A 28 1.89 -31.88 -33.53
CA LEU A 28 0.49 -32.22 -33.85
C LEU A 28 -0.05 -31.61 -35.17
N GLY A 29 0.82 -31.46 -36.18
CA GLY A 29 0.45 -30.87 -37.49
C GLY A 29 0.33 -29.34 -37.48
N ILE A 30 0.58 -28.70 -36.33
CA ILE A 30 0.86 -27.27 -36.24
C ILE A 30 2.31 -27.08 -36.71
N GLY A 31 2.57 -25.98 -37.44
CA GLY A 31 3.92 -25.60 -37.87
C GLY A 31 4.86 -25.31 -36.69
N PRO A 32 6.11 -24.92 -36.95
CA PRO A 32 7.04 -24.56 -35.89
C PRO A 32 6.48 -23.46 -34.97
N ILE A 33 6.81 -23.56 -33.68
CA ILE A 33 6.30 -22.65 -32.64
C ILE A 33 7.49 -21.93 -31.99
N SER A 34 7.67 -20.65 -32.31
CA SER A 34 8.66 -19.78 -31.68
C SER A 34 8.31 -19.45 -30.23
N VAL A 35 9.07 -19.98 -29.28
CA VAL A 35 8.92 -19.64 -27.86
C VAL A 35 9.76 -18.40 -27.55
N HIS A 36 9.11 -17.33 -27.12
CA HIS A 36 9.74 -16.04 -26.85
C HIS A 36 10.19 -15.90 -25.40
N TRP A 37 11.32 -15.23 -25.16
CA TRP A 37 11.82 -14.94 -23.80
C TRP A 37 10.81 -14.20 -22.95
N TYR A 38 10.03 -13.29 -23.56
CA TYR A 38 8.97 -12.54 -22.91
C TYR A 38 7.97 -13.44 -22.15
N GLY A 39 7.53 -14.54 -22.78
CA GLY A 39 6.59 -15.49 -22.19
C GLY A 39 7.23 -16.31 -21.05
N ILE A 40 8.47 -16.76 -21.24
CA ILE A 40 9.25 -17.49 -20.23
C ILE A 40 9.43 -16.61 -18.98
N ILE A 41 9.86 -15.36 -19.16
CA ILE A 41 10.13 -14.40 -18.08
C ILE A 41 8.85 -14.07 -17.31
N ILE A 42 7.71 -13.87 -17.98
CA ILE A 42 6.42 -13.65 -17.30
C ILE A 42 5.99 -14.89 -16.51
N ALA A 43 6.11 -16.10 -17.08
CA ALA A 43 5.79 -17.33 -16.38
C ALA A 43 6.67 -17.52 -15.13
N THR A 44 7.98 -17.25 -15.24
CA THR A 44 8.92 -17.25 -14.11
C THR A 44 8.57 -16.18 -13.07
N ALA A 45 8.24 -14.96 -13.49
CA ALA A 45 7.85 -13.85 -12.62
C ALA A 45 6.58 -14.14 -11.80
N ILE A 46 5.62 -14.86 -12.39
CA ILE A 46 4.41 -15.33 -11.73
C ILE A 46 4.75 -16.46 -10.75
N LEU A 47 5.52 -17.46 -11.19
CA LEU A 47 5.88 -18.64 -10.38
C LEU A 47 6.70 -18.26 -9.13
N VAL A 48 7.72 -17.40 -9.29
CA VAL A 48 8.55 -16.90 -8.18
C VAL A 48 7.69 -16.16 -7.15
N SER A 49 6.83 -15.25 -7.61
CA SER A 49 5.92 -14.52 -6.72
C SER A 49 4.91 -15.42 -6.02
N LEU A 50 4.36 -16.44 -6.69
CA LEU A 50 3.42 -17.38 -6.08
C LEU A 50 4.11 -18.26 -5.03
N ILE A 51 5.31 -18.78 -5.30
CA ILE A 51 6.10 -19.58 -4.35
C ILE A 51 6.49 -18.75 -3.12
N LEU A 52 6.84 -17.47 -3.30
CA LEU A 52 7.16 -16.57 -2.19
C LEU A 52 5.90 -16.15 -1.41
N ALA A 53 4.75 -16.07 -2.08
CA ALA A 53 3.46 -15.84 -1.44
C ALA A 53 3.06 -17.03 -0.56
N THR A 54 3.02 -18.27 -1.09
CA THR A 54 2.61 -19.45 -0.31
C THR A 54 3.50 -19.66 0.91
N LYS A 55 4.83 -19.68 0.74
CA LYS A 55 5.83 -19.81 1.83
C LYS A 55 5.73 -18.76 2.95
N GLN A 56 4.98 -17.69 2.75
CA GLN A 56 4.78 -16.63 3.73
C GLN A 56 3.33 -16.54 4.22
N ALA A 57 2.39 -17.30 3.64
CA ALA A 57 0.94 -17.23 3.89
C ALA A 57 0.58 -17.57 5.34
N GLU A 58 1.13 -18.66 5.88
CA GLU A 58 0.88 -19.13 7.25
C GLU A 58 1.16 -18.04 8.29
N LYS A 59 2.28 -17.31 8.13
CA LYS A 59 2.70 -16.22 9.01
C LYS A 59 1.72 -15.03 9.04
N PHE A 60 0.82 -14.95 8.05
CA PHE A 60 -0.26 -13.96 7.97
C PHE A 60 -1.66 -14.58 8.19
N LYS A 61 -1.74 -15.83 8.63
CA LYS A 61 -2.99 -16.60 8.84
C LYS A 61 -3.84 -16.73 7.57
N ILE A 62 -3.19 -16.79 6.42
CA ILE A 62 -3.81 -17.09 5.12
C ILE A 62 -3.43 -18.53 4.76
N ARG A 63 -4.40 -19.35 4.32
CA ARG A 63 -4.10 -20.71 3.87
C ARG A 63 -3.44 -20.66 2.49
N GLU A 64 -2.44 -21.51 2.26
CA GLU A 64 -1.78 -21.59 0.95
C GLU A 64 -2.77 -21.95 -0.16
N GLU A 65 -3.69 -22.89 0.13
CA GLU A 65 -4.84 -23.25 -0.71
C GLU A 65 -5.65 -22.02 -1.15
N ASP A 66 -5.97 -21.09 -0.25
CA ASP A 66 -6.76 -19.91 -0.59
C ASP A 66 -6.02 -18.97 -1.55
N LEU A 67 -4.69 -18.93 -1.52
CA LEU A 67 -3.88 -18.16 -2.47
C LEU A 67 -3.81 -18.83 -3.83
N ILE A 68 -3.66 -20.16 -3.86
CA ILE A 68 -3.61 -20.95 -5.09
C ILE A 68 -4.98 -20.92 -5.78
N ASP A 69 -6.07 -21.19 -5.04
CA ASP A 69 -7.45 -21.11 -5.55
C ASP A 69 -7.76 -19.71 -6.10
N MET A 70 -7.39 -18.64 -5.35
CA MET A 70 -7.58 -17.26 -5.78
C MET A 70 -6.76 -16.95 -7.05
N PHE A 71 -5.53 -17.43 -7.15
CA PHE A 71 -4.67 -17.23 -8.32
C PHE A 71 -5.21 -17.97 -9.56
N LEU A 72 -5.60 -19.24 -9.39
CA LEU A 72 -6.19 -20.07 -10.45
C LEU A 72 -7.54 -19.53 -10.94
N LEU A 73 -8.29 -18.81 -10.10
CA LEU A 73 -9.47 -18.06 -10.52
C LEU A 73 -9.11 -16.71 -11.16
N ALA A 74 -8.17 -15.96 -10.57
CA ALA A 74 -7.85 -14.61 -11.01
C ALA A 74 -7.16 -14.57 -12.38
N LEU A 75 -6.22 -15.49 -12.66
CA LEU A 75 -5.48 -15.51 -13.92
C LEU A 75 -6.37 -15.67 -15.17
N PRO A 76 -7.22 -16.71 -15.31
CA PRO A 76 -8.07 -16.87 -16.49
C PRO A 76 -9.11 -15.75 -16.62
N VAL A 77 -9.72 -15.30 -15.51
CA VAL A 77 -10.66 -14.16 -15.52
C VAL A 77 -9.96 -12.88 -15.98
N SER A 78 -8.72 -12.64 -15.55
CA SER A 78 -7.92 -11.50 -16.01
C SER A 78 -7.63 -11.58 -17.52
N VAL A 79 -7.29 -12.75 -18.05
CA VAL A 79 -7.08 -12.95 -19.50
C VAL A 79 -8.38 -12.67 -20.29
N ILE A 80 -9.52 -13.20 -19.82
CA ILE A 80 -10.84 -12.97 -20.44
C ILE A 80 -11.17 -11.48 -20.45
N PHE A 81 -11.10 -10.79 -19.30
CA PHE A 81 -11.40 -9.35 -19.23
C PHE A 81 -10.39 -8.51 -20.02
N SER A 82 -9.11 -8.90 -20.08
CA SER A 82 -8.08 -8.27 -20.91
C SER A 82 -8.45 -8.29 -22.39
N ARG A 83 -8.93 -9.44 -22.89
CA ARG A 83 -9.40 -9.59 -24.27
C ARG A 83 -10.70 -8.82 -24.52
N LEU A 84 -11.68 -8.93 -23.63
CA LEU A 84 -12.95 -8.21 -23.74
C LEU A 84 -12.75 -6.69 -23.78
N PHE A 85 -11.90 -6.14 -22.91
CA PHE A 85 -11.57 -4.72 -22.89
C PHE A 85 -10.92 -4.28 -24.21
N PHE A 86 -9.97 -5.06 -24.74
CA PHE A 86 -9.36 -4.78 -26.05
C PHE A 86 -10.40 -4.77 -27.18
N VAL A 87 -11.31 -5.76 -27.21
CA VAL A 87 -12.37 -5.88 -28.22
C VAL A 87 -13.35 -4.70 -28.16
N VAL A 88 -13.74 -4.24 -26.97
CA VAL A 88 -14.62 -3.08 -26.80
C VAL A 88 -13.99 -1.81 -27.36
N PHE A 89 -12.71 -1.55 -27.07
CA PHE A 89 -12.00 -0.35 -27.56
C PHE A 89 -11.54 -0.45 -29.02
N LYS A 90 -11.58 -1.65 -29.63
CA LYS A 90 -11.21 -1.90 -31.02
C LYS A 90 -12.33 -2.60 -31.80
N TRP A 91 -13.58 -2.27 -31.49
CA TRP A 91 -14.78 -2.94 -32.02
C TRP A 91 -14.80 -3.07 -33.54
N ASP A 92 -14.31 -2.06 -34.27
CA ASP A 92 -14.23 -2.06 -35.73
C ASP A 92 -13.40 -3.21 -36.33
N MET A 93 -12.44 -3.77 -35.58
CA MET A 93 -11.65 -4.93 -36.01
C MET A 93 -12.39 -6.27 -35.86
N PHE A 94 -13.44 -6.31 -35.01
CA PHE A 94 -14.14 -7.55 -34.63
C PHE A 94 -15.58 -7.62 -35.13
N LYS A 95 -16.23 -6.48 -35.43
CA LYS A 95 -17.65 -6.40 -35.86
C LYS A 95 -18.01 -7.28 -37.07
N ASN A 96 -17.03 -7.57 -37.93
CA ASN A 96 -17.21 -8.40 -39.14
C ASN A 96 -16.85 -9.89 -38.94
N ASP A 97 -16.12 -10.23 -37.88
CA ASP A 97 -15.80 -11.63 -37.52
C ASP A 97 -15.64 -11.77 -36.00
N LEU A 98 -16.76 -12.11 -35.35
CA LEU A 98 -16.81 -12.30 -33.90
C LEU A 98 -16.01 -13.51 -33.41
N LYS A 99 -15.62 -14.46 -34.28
CA LYS A 99 -14.82 -15.64 -33.85
C LYS A 99 -13.42 -15.22 -33.43
N ARG A 100 -12.86 -14.18 -34.05
CA ARG A 100 -11.54 -13.61 -33.71
C ARG A 100 -11.45 -13.07 -32.28
N ILE A 101 -12.59 -12.80 -31.62
CA ILE A 101 -12.60 -12.45 -30.19
C ILE A 101 -11.92 -13.54 -29.35
N LEU A 102 -12.09 -14.81 -29.71
CA LEU A 102 -11.51 -15.95 -29.00
C LEU A 102 -10.01 -16.18 -29.30
N TYR A 103 -9.48 -15.59 -30.38
CA TYR A 103 -8.12 -15.84 -30.85
C TYR A 103 -7.09 -14.98 -30.08
N ILE A 104 -6.92 -15.30 -28.80
CA ILE A 104 -6.00 -14.60 -27.89
C ILE A 104 -4.52 -14.70 -28.30
N TRP A 105 -4.18 -15.67 -29.16
CA TRP A 105 -2.85 -15.85 -29.73
C TRP A 105 -2.53 -14.88 -30.89
N GLU A 106 -3.52 -14.17 -31.44
CA GLU A 106 -3.29 -13.06 -32.39
C GLU A 106 -2.79 -11.77 -31.68
N GLY A 107 -2.44 -11.86 -30.39
CA GLY A 107 -2.19 -10.69 -29.55
C GLY A 107 -3.47 -9.91 -29.27
N GLY A 108 -3.36 -8.60 -29.00
CA GLY A 108 -4.53 -7.76 -28.70
C GLY A 108 -5.10 -8.01 -27.30
N VAL A 109 -4.31 -7.69 -26.28
CA VAL A 109 -4.65 -7.79 -24.86
C VAL A 109 -4.48 -6.42 -24.19
N ALA A 110 -5.44 -6.00 -23.36
CA ALA A 110 -5.43 -4.70 -22.70
C ALA A 110 -5.24 -4.83 -21.18
N ILE A 111 -4.16 -4.24 -20.65
CA ILE A 111 -3.80 -4.32 -19.23
C ILE A 111 -4.93 -3.83 -18.28
N TYR A 112 -5.68 -2.80 -18.68
CA TYR A 112 -6.82 -2.29 -17.92
C TYR A 112 -7.90 -3.36 -17.71
N GLY A 113 -8.19 -4.17 -18.74
CA GLY A 113 -9.09 -5.31 -18.62
C GLY A 113 -8.56 -6.38 -17.67
N ALA A 114 -7.26 -6.72 -17.77
CA ALA A 114 -6.64 -7.67 -16.84
C ALA A 114 -6.76 -7.22 -15.38
N VAL A 115 -6.53 -5.93 -15.09
CA VAL A 115 -6.66 -5.36 -13.74
C VAL A 115 -8.11 -5.41 -13.24
N ILE A 116 -9.10 -5.10 -14.09
CA ILE A 116 -10.53 -5.22 -13.74
C ILE A 116 -10.89 -6.66 -13.40
N GLY A 117 -10.47 -7.63 -14.23
CA GLY A 117 -10.70 -9.06 -13.99
C GLY A 117 -10.06 -9.54 -12.68
N ALA A 118 -8.82 -9.13 -12.40
CA ALA A 118 -8.12 -9.46 -11.16
C ALA A 118 -8.85 -8.91 -9.91
N ILE A 119 -9.25 -7.63 -9.93
CA ILE A 119 -10.00 -7.00 -8.83
C ILE A 119 -11.33 -7.72 -8.60
N LEU A 120 -12.06 -8.05 -9.67
CA LEU A 120 -13.33 -8.75 -9.59
C LEU A 120 -13.17 -10.17 -9.01
N SER A 121 -12.16 -10.93 -9.46
CA SER A 121 -11.87 -12.25 -8.90
C SER A 121 -11.49 -12.19 -7.43
N VAL A 122 -10.63 -11.25 -7.01
CA VAL A 122 -10.27 -11.07 -5.59
C VAL A 122 -11.50 -10.68 -4.75
N PHE A 123 -12.38 -9.82 -5.27
CA PHE A 123 -13.63 -9.46 -4.60
C PHE A 123 -14.57 -10.65 -4.43
N ILE A 124 -14.89 -11.37 -5.52
CA ILE A 124 -15.79 -12.53 -5.49
C ILE A 124 -15.22 -13.62 -4.58
N PHE A 125 -13.94 -13.98 -4.76
CA PHE A 125 -13.27 -15.00 -3.96
C PHE A 125 -13.29 -14.69 -2.46
N SER A 126 -12.95 -13.44 -2.09
CA SER A 126 -12.96 -12.99 -0.70
C SER A 126 -14.36 -13.08 -0.08
N ARG A 127 -15.42 -12.75 -0.85
CA ARG A 127 -16.81 -12.87 -0.38
C ARG A 127 -17.24 -14.32 -0.21
N VAL A 128 -16.93 -15.21 -1.17
CA VAL A 128 -17.29 -16.63 -1.11
C VAL A 128 -16.58 -17.35 0.05
N ARG A 129 -15.27 -17.09 0.23
CA ARG A 129 -14.46 -17.72 1.29
C ARG A 129 -14.54 -16.99 2.64
N LYS A 130 -15.33 -15.91 2.74
CA LYS A 130 -15.48 -15.05 3.93
C LYS A 130 -14.15 -14.47 4.46
N ILE A 131 -13.19 -14.26 3.55
CA ILE A 131 -11.89 -13.66 3.86
C ILE A 131 -12.00 -12.13 3.75
N ASN A 132 -11.29 -11.40 4.61
CA ASN A 132 -11.21 -9.94 4.47
C ASN A 132 -10.42 -9.59 3.20
N MET A 133 -11.12 -9.04 2.20
CA MET A 133 -10.54 -8.64 0.90
C MET A 133 -9.31 -7.72 1.08
N TRP A 134 -9.36 -6.75 1.99
CA TRP A 134 -8.25 -5.82 2.20
C TRP A 134 -7.02 -6.50 2.81
N THR A 135 -7.21 -7.50 3.67
CA THR A 135 -6.11 -8.33 4.20
C THR A 135 -5.50 -9.19 3.09
N MET A 136 -6.33 -9.80 2.23
CA MET A 136 -5.86 -10.60 1.10
C MET A 136 -5.09 -9.73 0.08
N THR A 137 -5.63 -8.55 -0.27
CA THR A 137 -4.98 -7.59 -1.16
C THR A 137 -3.69 -7.03 -0.55
N ASP A 138 -3.66 -6.63 0.73
CA ASP A 138 -2.44 -6.16 1.42
C ASP A 138 -1.35 -7.25 1.49
N PHE A 139 -1.74 -8.53 1.50
CA PHE A 139 -0.80 -9.63 1.45
C PHE A 139 -0.24 -9.86 0.05
N ALA A 140 -1.14 -9.97 -0.95
CA ALA A 140 -0.79 -10.30 -2.33
C ALA A 140 -0.08 -9.14 -3.07
N CYS A 141 -0.46 -7.89 -2.79
CA CYS A 141 0.07 -6.72 -3.50
C CYS A 141 1.58 -6.53 -3.33
N VAL A 142 2.17 -7.09 -2.27
CA VAL A 142 3.62 -7.06 -2.06
C VAL A 142 4.37 -7.79 -3.16
N TYR A 143 3.80 -8.85 -3.74
CA TYR A 143 4.47 -9.65 -4.77
C TYR A 143 4.24 -9.15 -6.20
N LEU A 144 3.25 -8.26 -6.43
CA LEU A 144 3.04 -7.60 -7.71
C LEU A 144 4.27 -6.84 -8.23
N PRO A 145 4.94 -5.96 -7.45
CA PRO A 145 6.15 -5.29 -7.90
C PRO A 145 7.31 -6.26 -8.14
N LEU A 146 7.40 -7.39 -7.41
CA LEU A 146 8.39 -8.41 -7.74
C LEU A 146 8.13 -9.02 -9.12
N SER A 147 6.88 -9.39 -9.43
CA SER A 147 6.52 -9.90 -10.76
C SER A 147 6.74 -8.84 -11.85
N GLN A 148 6.44 -7.57 -11.57
CA GLN A 148 6.69 -6.46 -12.51
C GLN A 148 8.19 -6.28 -12.77
N ALA A 149 9.02 -6.30 -11.72
CA ALA A 149 10.47 -6.15 -11.84
C ALA A 149 11.10 -7.23 -12.73
N ILE A 150 10.74 -8.50 -12.49
CA ILE A 150 11.19 -9.62 -13.32
C ILE A 150 10.63 -9.47 -14.75
N GLY A 151 9.34 -9.17 -14.89
CA GLY A 151 8.65 -9.01 -16.17
C GLY A 151 9.28 -7.98 -17.11
N ARG A 152 9.87 -6.89 -16.59
CA ARG A 152 10.56 -5.87 -17.41
C ARG A 152 11.77 -6.39 -18.17
N TRP A 153 12.38 -7.48 -17.74
CA TRP A 153 13.44 -8.13 -18.51
C TRP A 153 12.90 -8.74 -19.81
N GLY A 154 11.59 -9.01 -19.92
CA GLY A 154 10.97 -9.33 -21.21
C GLY A 154 11.11 -8.18 -22.22
N ASN A 155 10.88 -6.93 -21.79
CA ASN A 155 11.00 -5.77 -22.66
C ASN A 155 12.46 -5.54 -23.13
N PHE A 156 13.45 -5.99 -22.34
CA PHE A 156 14.86 -5.99 -22.75
C PHE A 156 15.10 -6.94 -23.93
N PHE A 157 14.67 -8.21 -23.86
CA PHE A 157 14.83 -9.14 -24.99
C PHE A 157 14.04 -8.73 -26.25
N ASN A 158 12.86 -8.16 -26.08
CA ASN A 158 12.06 -7.60 -27.17
C ASN A 158 12.61 -6.25 -27.69
N GLN A 159 13.55 -5.63 -26.98
CA GLN A 159 14.08 -4.29 -27.23
C GLN A 159 12.99 -3.21 -27.37
N GLU A 160 11.95 -3.26 -26.53
CA GLU A 160 10.75 -2.43 -26.62
C GLU A 160 10.55 -1.54 -25.37
N LEU A 161 9.61 -0.60 -25.44
CA LEU A 161 9.22 0.29 -24.34
C LEU A 161 10.37 1.12 -23.75
N TYR A 162 11.48 1.29 -24.48
CA TYR A 162 12.62 2.14 -24.12
C TYR A 162 12.24 3.63 -23.99
N GLY A 163 13.18 4.45 -23.52
CA GLY A 163 12.97 5.90 -23.36
C GLY A 163 13.53 6.73 -24.51
N THR A 164 13.56 8.06 -24.33
CA THR A 164 14.20 9.01 -25.24
C THR A 164 15.67 8.66 -25.50
N ASN A 165 16.24 9.23 -26.58
CA ASN A 165 17.68 9.24 -26.77
C ASN A 165 18.41 9.87 -25.57
N THR A 166 19.63 9.40 -25.29
CA THR A 166 20.43 9.75 -24.12
C THR A 166 21.92 9.64 -24.40
N ASP A 167 22.71 10.49 -23.74
CA ASP A 167 24.17 10.41 -23.76
C ASP A 167 24.75 9.83 -22.43
N LEU A 168 23.88 9.33 -21.55
CA LEU A 168 24.31 8.73 -20.29
C LEU A 168 25.18 7.48 -20.50
N PRO A 169 26.14 7.18 -19.60
CA PRO A 169 27.10 6.09 -19.81
C PRO A 169 26.45 4.69 -19.85
N TRP A 170 25.23 4.53 -19.33
CA TRP A 170 24.43 3.30 -19.41
C TRP A 170 23.32 3.37 -20.49
N GLY A 171 23.44 4.26 -21.47
CA GLY A 171 22.55 4.28 -22.64
C GLY A 171 22.59 2.96 -23.41
N MET A 172 21.43 2.48 -23.84
CA MET A 172 21.25 1.20 -24.51
C MET A 172 20.94 1.40 -26.00
N THR A 173 21.43 0.51 -26.87
CA THR A 173 21.00 0.40 -28.27
C THR A 173 20.88 -1.08 -28.64
N GLY A 174 20.34 -1.39 -29.81
CA GLY A 174 20.22 -2.77 -30.28
C GLY A 174 19.70 -2.88 -31.71
N SER A 175 19.79 -4.08 -32.27
CA SER A 175 19.42 -4.37 -33.67
C SER A 175 18.00 -3.96 -34.01
N ILE A 176 17.04 -4.20 -33.11
CA ILE A 176 15.62 -3.92 -33.32
C ILE A 176 15.34 -2.42 -33.16
N ILE A 177 15.97 -1.78 -32.16
CA ILE A 177 15.86 -0.32 -31.92
C ILE A 177 16.38 0.46 -33.14
N GLN A 178 17.49 0.01 -33.74
CA GLN A 178 18.08 0.63 -34.92
C GLN A 178 17.26 0.38 -36.19
N ALA A 179 16.68 -0.81 -36.35
CA ALA A 179 15.88 -1.17 -37.52
C ALA A 179 14.47 -0.56 -37.50
N PHE A 180 13.86 -0.44 -36.31
CA PHE A 180 12.49 0.01 -36.11
C PHE A 180 12.41 0.99 -34.92
N PRO A 181 13.01 2.19 -35.01
CA PRO A 181 12.96 3.19 -33.95
C PRO A 181 11.54 3.73 -33.75
N ASP A 182 11.15 3.93 -32.49
CA ASP A 182 9.90 4.61 -32.12
C ASP A 182 9.89 6.05 -32.67
N ALA A 183 8.69 6.61 -32.92
CA ALA A 183 8.55 7.93 -33.50
C ALA A 183 9.26 9.01 -32.66
N GLY A 184 10.17 9.77 -33.27
CA GLY A 184 10.98 10.80 -32.60
C GLY A 184 12.29 10.30 -31.98
N ILE A 185 12.63 9.01 -32.12
CA ILE A 185 13.92 8.45 -31.73
C ILE A 185 14.90 8.49 -32.91
N ASN A 186 16.12 8.96 -32.67
CA ASN A 186 17.25 8.78 -33.58
C ASN A 186 17.88 7.39 -33.35
N PRO A 187 17.96 6.49 -34.36
CA PRO A 187 18.51 5.14 -34.19
C PRO A 187 20.02 5.11 -33.87
N ASP A 188 20.78 6.14 -34.28
CA ASP A 188 22.23 6.20 -34.08
C ASP A 188 22.64 6.59 -32.65
N ILE A 189 21.69 7.09 -31.84
CA ILE A 189 21.95 7.57 -30.48
C ILE A 189 21.35 6.58 -29.47
N PRO A 190 22.09 6.12 -28.44
CA PRO A 190 21.54 5.25 -27.40
C PRO A 190 20.29 5.83 -26.74
N VAL A 191 19.42 4.96 -26.23
CA VAL A 191 18.18 5.30 -25.54
C VAL A 191 18.26 5.00 -24.04
N HIS A 192 17.42 5.66 -23.24
CA HIS A 192 17.28 5.33 -21.82
C HIS A 192 16.76 3.88 -21.65
N PRO A 193 17.47 2.98 -20.92
CA PRO A 193 16.98 1.65 -20.57
C PRO A 193 15.89 1.71 -19.48
N THR A 194 14.70 2.19 -19.85
CA THR A 194 13.52 2.29 -18.97
C THR A 194 13.15 0.96 -18.32
N PHE A 195 13.35 -0.17 -18.99
CA PHE A 195 13.13 -1.50 -18.43
C PHE A 195 13.93 -1.70 -17.12
N LEU A 196 15.17 -1.20 -17.08
CA LEU A 196 16.06 -1.30 -15.92
C LEU A 196 15.62 -0.36 -14.81
N TYR A 197 15.25 0.88 -15.16
CA TYR A 197 14.73 1.86 -14.20
C TYR A 197 13.42 1.36 -13.55
N GLU A 198 12.49 0.86 -14.36
CA GLU A 198 11.24 0.26 -13.88
C GLU A 198 11.50 -1.02 -13.08
N SER A 199 12.46 -1.87 -13.48
CA SER A 199 12.85 -3.06 -12.72
C SER A 199 13.41 -2.70 -11.33
N LEU A 200 14.35 -1.77 -11.27
CA LEU A 200 14.97 -1.32 -10.01
C LEU A 200 13.97 -0.61 -9.10
N TRP A 201 13.11 0.26 -9.65
CA TRP A 201 12.04 0.92 -8.89
C TRP A 201 11.07 -0.11 -8.29
N ASN A 202 10.67 -1.12 -9.07
CA ASN A 202 9.79 -2.17 -8.56
C ASN A 202 10.47 -3.08 -7.51
N ILE A 203 11.77 -3.36 -7.63
CA ILE A 203 12.54 -4.05 -6.55
C ILE A 203 12.55 -3.20 -5.27
N PHE A 204 12.75 -1.89 -5.39
CA PHE A 204 12.66 -0.96 -4.25
C PHE A 204 11.27 -0.98 -3.61
N ILE A 205 10.19 -0.90 -4.40
CA ILE A 205 8.81 -1.03 -3.90
C ILE A 205 8.63 -2.36 -3.17
N PHE A 206 9.07 -3.49 -3.74
CA PHE A 206 8.95 -4.81 -3.11
C PHE A 206 9.60 -4.85 -1.72
N ILE A 207 10.85 -4.39 -1.60
CA ILE A 207 11.61 -4.36 -0.33
C ILE A 207 10.95 -3.41 0.69
N LEU A 208 10.47 -2.26 0.23
CA LEU A 208 9.77 -1.28 1.06
C LEU A 208 8.42 -1.82 1.56
N LEU A 209 7.63 -2.48 0.70
CA LEU A 209 6.37 -3.11 1.08
C LEU A 209 6.56 -4.29 2.02
N LEU A 210 7.60 -5.11 1.84
CA LEU A 210 7.98 -6.14 2.82
C LEU A 210 8.26 -5.53 4.20
N SER A 211 8.90 -4.37 4.24
CA SER A 211 9.23 -3.65 5.48
C SER A 211 8.01 -3.00 6.13
N ILE A 212 7.11 -2.41 5.33
CA ILE A 212 5.84 -1.82 5.78
C ILE A 212 4.89 -2.92 6.30
N ARG A 213 4.75 -4.03 5.56
CA ARG A 213 3.87 -5.16 5.93
C ARG A 213 4.23 -5.78 7.29
N LYS A 214 5.51 -5.81 7.67
CA LYS A 214 5.96 -6.26 9.01
C LYS A 214 5.43 -5.40 10.17
N ARG A 215 5.17 -4.11 9.95
CA ARG A 215 4.76 -3.15 11.00
C ARG A 215 3.29 -2.74 10.90
N ASN A 216 2.63 -2.97 9.77
CA ASN A 216 1.26 -2.56 9.55
C ASN A 216 0.24 -3.55 10.14
N LYS A 217 -0.73 -3.02 10.91
CA LYS A 217 -1.86 -3.78 11.48
C LYS A 217 -3.23 -3.36 10.92
N VAL A 218 -3.28 -2.44 9.96
CA VAL A 218 -4.52 -1.87 9.43
C VAL A 218 -4.69 -2.30 7.96
N PRO A 219 -5.72 -3.09 7.62
CA PRO A 219 -5.94 -3.55 6.25
C PRO A 219 -6.10 -2.40 5.24
N GLY A 220 -5.64 -2.63 4.01
CA GLY A 220 -5.68 -1.70 2.89
C GLY A 220 -4.51 -0.72 2.82
N ARG A 221 -3.68 -0.61 3.88
CA ARG A 221 -2.55 0.35 3.88
C ARG A 221 -1.35 -0.16 3.11
N VAL A 222 -1.09 -1.46 3.05
CA VAL A 222 0.04 -1.99 2.24
C VAL A 222 -0.28 -1.79 0.75
N PHE A 223 -1.53 -2.05 0.35
CA PHE A 223 -2.02 -1.78 -0.99
C PHE A 223 -2.04 -0.29 -1.34
N ALA A 224 -2.44 0.59 -0.41
CA ALA A 224 -2.36 2.04 -0.65
C ALA A 224 -0.90 2.51 -0.81
N TRP A 225 0.06 1.97 -0.06
CA TRP A 225 1.48 2.22 -0.28
C TRP A 225 1.96 1.72 -1.64
N TYR A 226 1.53 0.53 -2.07
CA TYR A 226 1.82 0.02 -3.42
C TYR A 226 1.30 0.98 -4.50
N LEU A 227 0.03 1.39 -4.43
CA LEU A 227 -0.57 2.32 -5.39
C LEU A 227 0.17 3.67 -5.43
N LEU A 228 0.49 4.24 -4.27
CA LEU A 228 1.22 5.51 -4.18
C LEU A 228 2.61 5.40 -4.85
N LEU A 229 3.40 4.39 -4.48
CA LEU A 229 4.77 4.25 -4.97
C LEU A 229 4.84 3.83 -6.45
N TYR A 230 3.91 2.97 -6.89
CA TYR A 230 3.83 2.55 -8.28
C TYR A 230 3.37 3.70 -9.18
N SER A 231 2.35 4.47 -8.77
CA SER A 231 1.92 5.65 -9.52
C SER A 231 2.98 6.75 -9.58
N LEU A 232 3.76 6.96 -8.51
CA LEU A 232 4.89 7.88 -8.53
C LEU A 232 5.94 7.44 -9.56
N GLY A 233 6.32 6.16 -9.54
CA GLY A 233 7.23 5.58 -10.52
C GLY A 233 6.72 5.74 -11.95
N ARG A 234 5.43 5.40 -12.19
CA ARG A 234 4.83 5.52 -13.51
C ARG A 234 4.82 6.95 -14.03
N PHE A 235 4.42 7.90 -13.17
CA PHE A 235 4.41 9.32 -13.49
C PHE A 235 5.80 9.84 -13.87
N MET A 236 6.84 9.46 -13.12
CA MET A 236 8.24 9.76 -13.44
C MET A 236 8.70 9.12 -14.77
N THR A 237 8.36 7.85 -15.02
CA THR A 237 8.79 7.16 -16.24
C THR A 237 8.16 7.70 -17.52
N GLU A 238 6.95 8.27 -17.45
CA GLU A 238 6.26 8.80 -18.64
C GLU A 238 6.98 10.03 -19.23
N PHE A 239 7.71 10.81 -18.42
CA PHE A 239 8.54 11.93 -18.91
C PHE A 239 9.72 11.46 -19.77
N MET A 240 10.14 10.20 -19.63
CA MET A 240 11.22 9.61 -20.44
C MET A 240 10.71 8.90 -21.69
N ARG A 241 9.39 8.87 -21.97
CA ARG A 241 8.83 8.23 -23.18
C ARG A 241 8.64 9.26 -24.30
N VAL A 242 8.84 8.88 -25.55
CA VAL A 242 8.55 9.76 -26.68
C VAL A 242 7.06 9.76 -27.06
N ASP A 243 6.34 8.64 -26.83
CA ASP A 243 4.94 8.42 -27.24
C ASP A 243 3.95 9.57 -27.00
N ASP A 244 3.67 10.37 -28.03
CA ASP A 244 2.66 11.45 -28.00
C ASP A 244 1.21 10.96 -28.17
N PHE A 245 0.99 9.64 -28.25
CA PHE A 245 -0.24 9.03 -28.78
C PHE A 245 -1.54 9.34 -28.01
N GLN A 246 -1.46 9.98 -26.83
CA GLN A 246 -2.56 10.13 -25.87
C GLN A 246 -2.41 11.42 -24.99
N SER A 247 -2.08 12.57 -25.59
CA SER A 247 -1.97 13.85 -24.86
C SER A 247 -3.13 14.82 -25.16
N VAL A 248 -3.61 15.53 -24.13
CA VAL A 248 -4.50 16.69 -24.25
C VAL A 248 -3.90 17.82 -23.43
N ASN A 249 -3.76 19.01 -24.01
CA ASN A 249 -3.15 20.19 -23.37
C ASN A 249 -1.78 19.89 -22.72
N ASN A 250 -0.90 19.18 -23.45
CA ASN A 250 0.42 18.72 -23.00
C ASN A 250 0.44 17.76 -21.78
N VAL A 251 -0.72 17.26 -21.32
CA VAL A 251 -0.81 16.24 -20.27
C VAL A 251 -1.14 14.89 -20.89
N ARG A 252 -0.31 13.87 -20.63
CA ARG A 252 -0.53 12.50 -21.11
C ARG A 252 -1.56 11.78 -20.23
N TYR A 253 -2.50 11.03 -20.81
CA TYR A 253 -3.53 10.34 -20.00
C TYR A 253 -2.95 9.42 -18.92
N ASN A 254 -1.83 8.74 -19.21
CA ASN A 254 -1.11 7.91 -18.25
C ASN A 254 -0.60 8.71 -17.04
N GLN A 255 -0.12 9.94 -17.24
CA GLN A 255 0.30 10.84 -16.16
C GLN A 255 -0.89 11.31 -15.33
N ALA A 256 -1.98 11.74 -15.97
CA ALA A 256 -3.20 12.16 -15.28
C ALA A 256 -3.79 11.02 -14.43
N PHE A 257 -3.88 9.81 -14.99
CA PHE A 257 -4.37 8.62 -14.30
C PHE A 257 -3.46 8.23 -13.11
N ALA A 258 -2.14 8.25 -13.30
CA ALA A 258 -1.18 8.00 -12.23
C ALA A 258 -1.31 9.04 -11.10
N ALA A 259 -1.44 10.33 -11.43
CA ALA A 259 -1.62 11.41 -10.46
C ALA A 259 -2.91 11.27 -9.65
N VAL A 260 -4.04 10.90 -10.27
CA VAL A 260 -5.31 10.65 -9.57
C VAL A 260 -5.18 9.48 -8.60
N ILE A 261 -4.56 8.36 -9.01
CA ILE A 261 -4.33 7.21 -8.12
C ILE A 261 -3.38 7.59 -6.98
N PHE A 262 -2.31 8.34 -7.26
CA PHE A 262 -1.37 8.83 -6.26
C PHE A 262 -2.07 9.67 -5.18
N LEU A 263 -2.86 10.67 -5.59
CA LEU A 263 -3.60 11.54 -4.67
C LEU A 263 -4.62 10.75 -3.84
N GLY A 264 -5.38 9.84 -4.46
CA GLY A 264 -6.34 8.99 -3.75
C GLY A 264 -5.66 8.09 -2.69
N ALA A 265 -4.54 7.46 -3.05
CA ALA A 265 -3.75 6.65 -2.12
C ALA A 265 -3.12 7.47 -0.99
N PHE A 266 -2.61 8.67 -1.30
CA PHE A 266 -2.03 9.59 -0.33
C PHE A 266 -3.06 10.10 0.69
N ILE A 267 -4.23 10.55 0.23
CA ILE A 267 -5.36 10.97 1.08
C ILE A 267 -5.81 9.81 1.97
N PHE A 268 -5.96 8.59 1.42
CA PHE A 268 -6.30 7.40 2.21
C PHE A 268 -5.27 7.12 3.31
N LEU A 269 -3.97 7.21 3.00
CA LEU A 269 -2.90 6.99 3.98
C LEU A 269 -2.89 8.06 5.10
N ILE A 270 -3.19 9.32 4.76
CA ILE A 270 -3.36 10.40 5.75
C ILE A 270 -4.56 10.09 6.66
N ILE A 271 -5.73 9.78 6.10
CA ILE A 271 -6.94 9.47 6.87
C ILE A 271 -6.73 8.22 7.76
N ALA A 272 -6.03 7.20 7.26
CA ALA A 272 -5.68 6.02 8.04
C ALA A 272 -4.72 6.36 9.20
N ALA A 273 -3.76 7.27 8.99
CA ALA A 273 -2.83 7.71 10.01
C ALA A 273 -3.49 8.60 11.09
N THR A 274 -4.36 9.53 10.71
CA THR A 274 -5.07 10.40 11.67
C THR A 274 -6.06 9.60 12.52
N ARG A 275 -6.85 8.70 11.91
CA ARG A 275 -7.74 7.78 12.65
C ARG A 275 -6.97 6.88 13.62
N GLN A 276 -5.77 6.40 13.24
CA GLN A 276 -4.94 5.60 14.14
C GLN A 276 -4.39 6.42 15.31
N ARG A 277 -4.00 7.69 15.10
CA ARG A 277 -3.58 8.60 16.18
C ARG A 277 -4.73 8.93 17.13
N ALA A 278 -5.91 9.25 16.61
CA ALA A 278 -7.11 9.50 17.41
C ALA A 278 -7.47 8.30 18.30
N ARG A 279 -7.48 7.07 17.74
CA ARG A 279 -7.76 5.83 18.49
C ARG A 279 -6.66 5.44 19.50
N LYS A 280 -5.45 6.02 19.40
CA LYS A 280 -4.42 5.90 20.45
C LYS A 280 -4.54 6.98 21.52
N ARG A 281 -5.04 8.17 21.17
CA ARG A 281 -5.24 9.31 22.08
C ARG A 281 -6.48 9.14 22.96
N ASN A 282 -7.52 8.49 22.45
CA ASN A 282 -8.66 8.02 23.24
C ASN A 282 -8.49 6.50 23.45
N PRO A 283 -7.72 6.03 24.45
CA PRO A 283 -7.78 4.64 24.86
C PRO A 283 -9.20 4.35 25.37
N VAL A 284 -9.74 3.18 25.01
CA VAL A 284 -11.09 2.76 25.44
C VAL A 284 -11.00 2.27 26.88
N TYR A 285 -11.08 3.21 27.82
CA TYR A 285 -11.10 2.97 29.27
C TYR A 285 -12.32 3.56 29.97
N ASP A 286 -13.31 4.09 29.22
CA ASP A 286 -14.37 4.94 29.78
C ASP A 286 -15.80 4.46 29.44
N THR A 287 -15.95 3.14 29.36
CA THR A 287 -17.19 2.45 29.74
C THR A 287 -16.75 1.17 30.44
N PRO A 288 -17.11 0.96 31.72
CA PRO A 288 -17.08 -0.37 32.28
C PRO A 288 -17.81 -1.33 31.33
N SER A 289 -17.27 -2.55 31.19
CA SER A 289 -18.09 -3.62 30.63
C SER A 289 -19.29 -3.80 31.55
N ALA A 290 -20.50 -4.02 31.03
CA ALA A 290 -21.64 -4.39 31.89
C ALA A 290 -21.31 -5.59 32.80
N TYR A 291 -20.38 -6.47 32.36
CA TYR A 291 -19.85 -7.57 33.16
C TYR A 291 -18.93 -7.11 34.31
N ALA A 292 -18.19 -6.01 34.15
CA ALA A 292 -17.37 -5.42 35.19
C ALA A 292 -18.23 -4.73 36.27
N ASP A 293 -19.30 -4.04 35.87
CA ASP A 293 -20.26 -3.47 36.81
C ASP A 293 -20.94 -4.57 37.64
N ILE A 294 -21.41 -5.65 36.98
CA ILE A 294 -21.99 -6.82 37.65
C ILE A 294 -20.99 -7.48 38.62
N LEU A 295 -19.72 -7.61 38.25
CA LEU A 295 -18.68 -8.15 39.15
C LEU A 295 -18.37 -7.24 40.34
N ASN A 296 -18.50 -5.92 40.19
CA ASN A 296 -18.33 -4.98 41.28
C ASN A 296 -19.54 -5.06 42.23
N THR A 297 -20.77 -5.03 41.71
CA THR A 297 -21.98 -5.17 42.55
C THR A 297 -22.00 -6.51 43.30
N MET A 298 -21.57 -7.61 42.68
CA MET A 298 -21.44 -8.91 43.38
C MET A 298 -20.42 -8.86 44.52
N LYS A 299 -19.30 -8.15 44.36
CA LYS A 299 -18.30 -7.98 45.43
C LYS A 299 -18.78 -7.06 46.53
N ASP A 300 -19.52 -6.01 46.18
CA ASP A 300 -20.08 -5.08 47.16
C ASP A 300 -21.17 -5.80 47.99
N GLU A 301 -22.00 -6.64 47.37
CA GLU A 301 -22.92 -7.55 48.06
C GLU A 301 -22.18 -8.59 48.95
N GLU A 302 -21.11 -9.20 48.46
CA GLU A 302 -20.31 -10.18 49.21
C GLU A 302 -19.58 -9.55 50.42
N ASN A 303 -19.07 -8.33 50.27
CA ASN A 303 -18.47 -7.55 51.36
C ASN A 303 -19.52 -7.14 52.40
N LEU A 304 -20.69 -6.64 51.98
CA LEU A 304 -21.81 -6.30 52.86
C LEU A 304 -22.29 -7.53 53.65
N GLN A 305 -22.36 -8.69 53.02
CA GLN A 305 -22.72 -9.94 53.69
C GLN A 305 -21.67 -10.35 54.74
N GLN A 306 -20.37 -10.17 54.45
CA GLN A 306 -19.30 -10.41 55.43
C GLN A 306 -19.32 -9.43 56.60
N GLU A 307 -19.61 -8.14 56.37
CA GLU A 307 -19.78 -7.16 57.46
C GLU A 307 -20.97 -7.50 58.35
N VAL A 308 -22.10 -7.96 57.79
CA VAL A 308 -23.27 -8.40 58.57
C VAL A 308 -22.94 -9.65 59.40
N ASP A 309 -22.39 -10.71 58.78
CA ASP A 309 -22.03 -11.94 59.49
C ASP A 309 -20.98 -11.70 60.60
N SER A 310 -20.13 -10.67 60.46
CA SER A 310 -19.14 -10.29 61.47
C SER A 310 -19.71 -9.54 62.69
N ASN A 311 -20.84 -8.85 62.54
CA ASN A 311 -21.47 -8.10 63.64
C ASN A 311 -22.41 -8.97 64.50
N ASP A 312 -22.90 -10.09 63.97
CA ASP A 312 -23.79 -11.01 64.70
C ASP A 312 -23.05 -11.96 65.69
N THR A 313 -21.74 -11.76 65.93
CA THR A 313 -20.93 -12.64 66.80
C THR A 313 -20.46 -12.06 68.15
N GLU A 314 -20.82 -10.84 68.53
CA GLU A 314 -20.54 -10.33 69.89
C GLU A 314 -21.69 -10.63 70.89
N PRO A 315 -21.47 -11.49 71.91
CA PRO A 315 -22.44 -11.67 72.97
C PRO A 315 -22.37 -10.48 73.95
N VAL A 316 -23.47 -9.74 74.08
CA VAL A 316 -23.62 -8.71 75.10
C VAL A 316 -23.56 -9.36 76.49
N LEU A 317 -22.43 -9.18 77.18
CA LEU A 317 -22.29 -9.45 78.61
C LEU A 317 -22.07 -8.15 79.36
N SER A 318 -23.09 -7.75 80.11
CA SER A 318 -22.96 -6.75 81.16
C SER A 318 -22.18 -7.33 82.33
N ASP A 319 -21.21 -6.59 82.87
CA ASP A 319 -20.95 -6.61 84.30
C ASP A 319 -20.35 -5.27 84.75
N ASN A 320 -20.66 -4.89 85.99
CA ASN A 320 -20.49 -3.54 86.52
C ASN A 320 -19.99 -3.64 87.97
N GLU A 321 -18.71 -3.36 88.24
CA GLU A 321 -18.26 -3.19 89.62
C GLU A 321 -17.04 -2.24 89.79
N ASN A 322 -17.35 -1.06 90.34
CA ASN A 322 -16.59 -0.14 91.19
C ASN A 322 -15.06 -0.32 91.39
N ARG A 323 -14.34 0.80 91.20
CA ARG A 323 -13.32 1.26 92.17
C ARG A 323 -13.12 2.80 92.15
N GLU A 324 -13.66 3.45 93.18
CA GLU A 324 -13.24 4.76 93.72
C GLU A 324 -11.74 4.73 94.17
N THR A 325 -10.96 5.80 94.36
CA THR A 325 -10.97 7.28 94.15
C THR A 325 -9.47 7.72 94.10
N ALA A 326 -8.98 8.95 93.89
CA ALA A 326 -9.49 10.33 93.78
C ALA A 326 -8.62 11.09 92.71
N SER A 327 -8.50 12.43 92.55
CA SER A 327 -9.01 13.63 93.24
C SER A 327 -8.95 14.85 92.27
N ASP A 328 -9.99 15.70 92.25
CA ASP A 328 -10.01 17.04 91.60
C ASP A 328 -10.01 18.16 92.67
N PRO A 329 -9.55 19.42 92.39
CA PRO A 329 -10.45 20.44 91.82
C PRO A 329 -9.83 21.58 90.92
N ILE A 330 -10.51 21.87 89.78
CA ILE A 330 -10.98 23.17 89.17
C ILE A 330 -10.53 24.58 89.71
N PRO A 331 -10.78 25.76 89.04
CA PRO A 331 -11.05 26.11 87.61
C PRO A 331 -10.40 27.45 87.08
N GLU A 332 -10.70 27.80 85.80
CA GLU A 332 -11.07 29.16 85.26
C GLU A 332 -10.09 30.25 84.69
N ALA A 333 -10.58 30.86 83.59
CA ALA A 333 -10.54 32.27 83.12
C ALA A 333 -9.35 32.90 82.30
N ASP A 334 -9.66 33.17 81.02
CA ASP A 334 -9.43 34.37 80.16
C ASP A 334 -8.08 35.15 80.06
N VAL A 335 -7.72 35.53 78.81
CA VAL A 335 -7.65 36.95 78.31
C VAL A 335 -7.20 37.06 76.83
N GLU A 336 -8.02 37.77 76.02
CA GLU A 336 -7.81 38.61 74.81
C GLU A 336 -6.90 38.21 73.59
N LYS A 337 -7.57 37.95 72.44
CA LYS A 337 -7.67 38.75 71.17
C LYS A 337 -6.60 39.81 70.76
N PRO A 338 -6.54 40.30 69.48
CA PRO A 338 -7.38 40.02 68.29
C PRO A 338 -6.64 39.80 66.93
N VAL A 339 -7.47 39.58 65.90
CA VAL A 339 -7.22 39.57 64.43
C VAL A 339 -7.04 40.98 63.87
N GLU A 340 -6.26 41.18 62.80
CA GLU A 340 -6.66 42.11 61.71
C GLU A 340 -6.07 41.75 60.34
N ALA A 341 -6.70 42.24 59.27
CA ALA A 341 -6.38 41.92 57.88
C ALA A 341 -6.43 43.15 56.95
N GLY A 342 -5.58 43.13 55.93
CA GLY A 342 -5.79 43.84 54.67
C GLY A 342 -5.17 45.23 54.51
N LYS A 343 -4.63 45.50 53.32
CA LYS A 343 -5.21 46.46 52.35
C LYS A 343 -4.51 46.38 50.99
N ALA A 344 -5.26 46.69 49.94
CA ALA A 344 -4.74 46.90 48.60
C ALA A 344 -4.24 48.34 48.41
N ASN A 345 -3.48 48.61 47.34
CA ASN A 345 -3.85 49.72 46.46
C ASN A 345 -3.19 49.68 45.08
N ILE A 346 -3.82 50.42 44.17
CA ILE A 346 -3.55 50.62 42.75
C ILE A 346 -2.56 51.79 42.55
N ALA A 347 -1.75 51.76 41.49
CA ALA A 347 -1.26 52.98 40.83
C ALA A 347 -0.98 52.73 39.33
N GLU A 348 -1.60 53.52 38.45
CA GLU A 348 -1.26 53.63 37.03
C GLU A 348 -0.19 54.71 36.82
N THR A 349 0.62 54.55 35.78
CA THR A 349 1.28 55.58 34.93
C THR A 349 2.27 54.82 34.01
N GLY A 350 2.36 55.02 32.69
CA GLY A 350 1.70 55.98 31.81
C GLY A 350 2.73 56.90 31.14
N ASP A 351 3.29 56.48 30.00
CA ASP A 351 3.60 57.40 28.88
C ASP A 351 3.79 56.65 27.54
N ASN A 352 3.83 57.41 26.44
CA ASN A 352 3.56 57.01 25.06
C ASN A 352 4.81 56.93 24.17
N ASN A 353 4.74 56.17 23.08
CA ASN A 353 5.01 56.66 21.71
C ASN A 353 4.76 55.58 20.62
N GLU A 354 3.59 55.64 19.99
CA GLU A 354 3.39 56.05 18.58
C GLU A 354 4.64 56.24 17.66
N ILE A 355 4.70 55.98 16.34
CA ILE A 355 3.94 55.30 15.23
C ILE A 355 5.08 54.77 14.27
N VAL A 356 4.98 53.79 13.37
CA VAL A 356 4.50 53.84 11.96
C VAL A 356 4.83 52.50 11.27
N SER A 357 3.88 51.98 10.48
CA SER A 357 4.15 51.14 9.29
C SER A 357 3.60 51.88 8.06
N PRO A 358 4.17 51.71 6.86
CA PRO A 358 3.52 50.79 5.91
C PRO A 358 4.46 50.02 4.95
N GLU A 359 3.83 49.23 4.07
CA GLU A 359 4.33 48.28 3.06
C GLU A 359 4.95 48.97 1.79
N PRO A 360 5.01 48.33 0.60
CA PRO A 360 5.95 47.28 0.14
C PRO A 360 6.73 47.71 -1.15
N SER A 361 7.63 46.87 -1.68
CA SER A 361 8.05 46.89 -3.11
C SER A 361 8.64 45.55 -3.58
N ASP A 362 8.57 45.30 -4.88
CA ASP A 362 9.03 44.09 -5.58
C ASP A 362 10.55 44.03 -5.84
N ASP A 363 11.07 42.81 -6.04
CA ASP A 363 12.15 42.44 -6.97
C ASP A 363 12.07 40.92 -7.28
#